data_AF-A0A5C6U9F6-F1
#
_entry.id   AF-A0A5C6U9F6-F1
#
_cell.length_a   1.000
_cell.length_b   1.000
_cell.length_c   1.000
_cell.angle_alpha   90.00
_cell.angle_beta   90.00
_cell.angle_gamma   90.00
#
_symmetry.space_group_name_H-M   'P 1'
#
loop_
_entity.id
_entity.type
_entity.pdbx_description
1 polymer ?
#
loop_
_entity_poly.entity_id
_entity_poly.type
_entity_poly.pdbx_seq_one_letter_code
_entity_poly.pdbx_strand_id
1 'polypeptide(L)'
;MSVSGYWVGLAAIAVAQAGPLAAQPSPTLGVEAAWQAVPPRPSLDFPATAVPDSAAVLRALDYVVAAQIAELSRRPLPLATGGALDSIASNWVAATFYVGAARLARVSPRPETLRFLTATAEHYNYAVRGARSGATMLNADDVAIGDLYEELYARRRQPGTLLPLRQRLDYMVPHLARTQETEALVWWWCDALFMAPPVLARMSALTGDPTYLRAMDKEWRRTAARLWDPKQRLFFRDARFKRREGTPVFWSRGNGWVLAGLARTIEAMPADFAGRGYYTDLFVKLATRVAGLQQADGLWRSSLLDPKGFPEAETSGSALLLYGLGWGVNHGLLPRAAFVPKVTRGWAALNRQVLPNGLLGAVQKTGDQPVPTLPGETGLYGTGAYLLAGLEVARLGQPPRALPEPEPARDAPALIVATTPQPPPPATVVGDAELRRRAVEMQAVRALAYDPDTLPPAPQP
;
A
#
# COMPACT_ATOMS: atom_id res chain seq x y z
N MET A 1 -9.35 -63.75 -63.81
CA MET A 1 -9.24 -63.13 -62.48
C MET A 1 -8.79 -61.69 -62.67
N SER A 2 -9.73 -60.75 -62.61
CA SER A 2 -9.49 -59.30 -62.71
C SER A 2 -10.37 -58.65 -61.67
N VAL A 3 -9.76 -57.94 -60.73
CA VAL A 3 -10.43 -57.23 -59.64
C VAL A 3 -10.88 -55.88 -60.19
N SER A 4 -12.18 -55.60 -60.16
CA SER A 4 -12.74 -54.28 -60.47
C SER A 4 -13.39 -53.73 -59.20
N GLY A 5 -12.92 -52.57 -58.75
CA GLY A 5 -13.38 -51.90 -57.53
C GLY A 5 -14.67 -51.12 -57.77
N TYR A 6 -15.62 -51.24 -56.84
CA TYR A 6 -16.81 -50.40 -56.78
C TYR A 6 -16.60 -49.29 -55.74
N TRP A 7 -16.67 -48.05 -56.22
CA TRP A 7 -16.80 -46.84 -55.42
C TRP A 7 -18.28 -46.56 -55.18
N VAL A 8 -18.68 -46.40 -53.91
CA VAL A 8 -20.00 -45.86 -53.53
C VAL A 8 -19.78 -44.43 -53.06
N GLY A 9 -20.48 -43.49 -53.69
CA GLY A 9 -20.41 -42.06 -53.40
C GLY A 9 -21.03 -41.70 -52.06
N LEU A 10 -20.31 -40.87 -51.29
CA LEU A 10 -20.82 -40.18 -50.10
C LEU A 10 -20.96 -38.69 -50.46
N ALA A 11 -22.18 -38.18 -50.35
CA ALA A 11 -22.51 -36.77 -50.53
C ALA A 11 -21.81 -35.92 -49.45
N ALA A 12 -21.11 -34.87 -49.88
CA ALA A 12 -20.48 -33.92 -48.98
C ALA A 12 -21.54 -33.05 -48.28
N ILE A 13 -21.71 -33.24 -46.98
CA ILE A 13 -22.41 -32.27 -46.12
C ILE A 13 -21.40 -31.15 -45.82
N ALA A 14 -21.67 -29.95 -46.33
CA ALA A 14 -20.92 -28.75 -45.97
C ALA A 14 -21.18 -28.42 -44.50
N VAL A 15 -20.22 -28.74 -43.63
CA VAL A 15 -20.19 -28.25 -42.25
C VAL A 15 -19.73 -26.79 -42.32
N ALA A 16 -20.65 -25.86 -42.06
CA ALA A 16 -20.30 -24.46 -41.85
C ALA A 16 -19.33 -24.39 -40.65
N GLN A 17 -18.08 -24.01 -40.91
CA GLN A 17 -17.13 -23.69 -39.85
C GLN A 17 -17.64 -22.44 -39.13
N ALA A 18 -18.25 -22.63 -37.95
CA ALA A 18 -18.39 -21.56 -36.99
C ALA A 18 -16.96 -21.12 -36.62
N GLY A 19 -16.58 -19.92 -37.05
CA GLY A 19 -15.35 -19.27 -36.57
C GLY A 19 -15.36 -19.22 -35.04
N PRO A 20 -14.19 -19.12 -34.39
CA PRO A 20 -14.15 -19.01 -32.94
C PRO A 20 -15.01 -17.82 -32.52
N LEU A 21 -16.11 -18.10 -31.83
CA LEU A 21 -16.83 -17.10 -31.05
C LEU A 21 -15.78 -16.51 -30.11
N ALA A 22 -15.37 -15.27 -30.39
CA ALA A 22 -14.57 -14.51 -29.45
C ALA A 22 -15.33 -14.55 -28.12
N ALA A 23 -14.80 -15.28 -27.14
CA ALA A 23 -15.39 -15.34 -25.82
C ALA A 23 -15.49 -13.89 -25.33
N GLN A 24 -16.71 -13.36 -25.23
CA GLN A 24 -16.91 -12.11 -24.53
C GLN A 24 -16.39 -12.34 -23.11
N PRO A 25 -15.49 -11.50 -22.59
CA PRO A 25 -15.00 -11.66 -21.23
C PRO A 25 -16.21 -11.68 -20.31
N SER A 26 -16.47 -12.82 -19.68
CA SER A 26 -17.49 -12.89 -18.66
C SER A 26 -17.13 -11.85 -17.59
N PRO A 27 -18.09 -11.00 -17.16
CA PRO A 27 -17.80 -10.00 -16.14
C PRO A 27 -17.25 -10.73 -14.91
N THR A 28 -16.06 -10.34 -14.47
CA THR A 28 -15.49 -10.87 -13.23
C THR A 28 -16.45 -10.51 -12.09
N LEU A 29 -17.02 -11.51 -11.44
CA LEU A 29 -18.03 -11.31 -10.40
C LEU A 29 -17.49 -10.36 -9.31
N GLY A 30 -18.26 -9.30 -9.01
CA GLY A 30 -17.88 -8.31 -7.99
C GLY A 30 -16.94 -7.20 -8.47
N VAL A 31 -16.65 -7.11 -9.78
CA VAL A 31 -15.82 -6.04 -10.36
C VAL A 31 -16.68 -4.95 -10.98
N GLU A 32 -16.44 -3.71 -10.59
CA GLU A 32 -17.14 -2.56 -11.15
C GLU A 32 -16.50 -2.10 -12.47
N ALA A 33 -17.33 -1.77 -13.48
CA ALA A 33 -16.84 -1.32 -14.78
C ALA A 33 -15.94 -0.07 -14.69
N ALA A 34 -16.22 0.82 -13.73
CA ALA A 34 -15.41 2.02 -13.47
C ALA A 34 -13.95 1.69 -13.09
N TRP A 35 -13.69 0.54 -12.45
CA TRP A 35 -12.34 0.11 -12.10
C TRP A 35 -11.51 -0.34 -13.30
N GLN A 36 -12.15 -0.63 -14.43
CA GLN A 36 -11.47 -0.98 -15.68
C GLN A 36 -11.17 0.24 -16.56
N ALA A 37 -11.72 1.41 -16.21
CA ALA A 37 -11.55 2.65 -16.96
C ALA A 37 -10.24 3.37 -16.57
N VAL A 38 -9.16 3.06 -17.28
CA VAL A 38 -7.87 3.75 -17.12
C VAL A 38 -7.89 5.07 -17.90
N PRO A 39 -7.53 6.22 -17.30
CA PRO A 39 -7.47 7.49 -18.00
C PRO A 39 -6.36 7.47 -19.07
N PRO A 40 -6.38 8.39 -20.06
CA PRO A 40 -5.31 8.51 -21.05
C PRO A 40 -3.95 8.70 -20.38
N ARG A 41 -2.91 8.06 -20.94
CA ARG A 41 -1.53 8.20 -20.45
C ARG A 41 -1.09 9.66 -20.53
N PRO A 42 -0.76 10.32 -19.40
CA PRO A 42 -0.24 11.69 -19.42
C PRO A 42 1.22 11.71 -19.89
N SER A 43 1.77 12.90 -20.13
CA SER A 43 3.23 13.03 -20.23
C SER A 43 3.86 12.61 -18.91
N LEU A 44 4.84 11.71 -18.99
CA LEU A 44 5.67 11.26 -17.85
C LEU A 44 7.11 11.80 -17.97
N ASP A 45 7.35 12.74 -18.89
CA ASP A 45 8.64 13.39 -19.03
C ASP A 45 8.76 14.54 -18.02
N PHE A 46 9.41 14.24 -16.90
CA PHE A 46 9.67 15.22 -15.83
C PHE A 46 11.15 15.62 -15.85
N PRO A 47 11.47 16.93 -15.83
CA PRO A 47 12.85 17.39 -15.80
C PRO A 47 13.53 17.00 -14.47
N ALA A 48 14.74 16.44 -14.55
CA ALA A 48 15.50 16.05 -13.37
C ALA A 48 16.01 17.22 -12.52
N THR A 49 16.04 18.43 -13.08
CA THR A 49 16.68 19.63 -12.52
C THR A 49 15.70 20.68 -11.99
N ALA A 50 14.39 20.45 -12.13
CA ALA A 50 13.36 21.40 -11.72
C ALA A 50 12.27 20.72 -10.88
N VAL A 51 11.67 21.49 -9.97
CA VAL A 51 10.48 21.04 -9.24
C VAL A 51 9.34 20.89 -10.26
N PRO A 52 8.73 19.70 -10.38
CA PRO A 52 7.69 19.46 -11.37
C PRO A 52 6.39 20.16 -10.99
N ASP A 53 5.56 20.45 -12.00
CA ASP A 53 4.20 20.95 -11.78
C ASP A 53 3.36 19.93 -10.98
N SER A 54 2.72 20.40 -9.91
CA SER A 54 1.95 19.53 -9.01
C SER A 54 0.80 18.84 -9.74
N ALA A 55 0.11 19.51 -10.66
CA ALA A 55 -1.02 18.92 -11.37
C ALA A 55 -0.55 17.83 -12.36
N ALA A 56 0.60 18.03 -13.01
CA ALA A 56 1.22 17.01 -13.85
C ALA A 56 1.61 15.76 -13.06
N VAL A 57 2.20 15.94 -11.87
CA VAL A 57 2.52 14.81 -10.97
C VAL A 57 1.24 14.06 -10.57
N LEU A 58 0.19 14.76 -10.13
CA LEU A 58 -1.07 14.12 -9.73
C LEU A 58 -1.74 13.36 -10.88
N ARG A 59 -1.70 13.87 -12.12
CA ARG A 59 -2.18 13.13 -13.31
C ARG A 59 -1.40 11.84 -13.54
N ALA A 60 -0.08 11.84 -13.34
CA ALA A 60 0.74 10.63 -13.43
C ALA A 60 0.35 9.60 -12.35
N LEU A 61 0.06 10.05 -11.13
CA LEU A 61 -0.39 9.18 -10.05
C LEU A 61 -1.77 8.59 -10.32
N ASP A 62 -2.73 9.40 -10.76
CA ASP A 62 -4.08 8.95 -11.13
C ASP A 62 -4.04 7.93 -12.27
N TYR A 63 -3.15 8.10 -13.25
CA TYR A 63 -2.95 7.12 -14.32
C TYR A 63 -2.40 5.79 -13.80
N VAL A 64 -1.33 5.83 -12.98
CA VAL A 64 -0.68 4.62 -12.46
C VAL A 64 -1.59 3.87 -11.48
N VAL A 65 -2.31 4.55 -10.59
CA VAL A 65 -3.24 3.89 -9.66
C VAL A 65 -4.41 3.26 -10.40
N ALA A 66 -4.97 3.94 -11.43
CA ALA A 66 -6.08 3.40 -12.21
C ALA A 66 -5.64 2.19 -13.04
N ALA A 67 -4.45 2.21 -13.64
CA ALA A 67 -3.89 1.06 -14.33
C ALA A 67 -3.70 -0.14 -13.39
N GLN A 68 -3.22 0.11 -12.16
CA GLN A 68 -3.05 -0.95 -11.16
C GLN A 68 -4.39 -1.52 -10.68
N ILE A 69 -5.39 -0.67 -10.43
CA ILE A 69 -6.75 -1.10 -10.07
C ILE A 69 -7.36 -1.91 -11.20
N ALA A 70 -7.22 -1.48 -12.46
CA ALA A 70 -7.73 -2.20 -13.62
C ALA A 70 -7.09 -3.59 -13.75
N GLU A 71 -5.78 -3.71 -13.50
CA GLU A 71 -5.08 -4.99 -13.51
C GLU A 71 -5.54 -5.92 -12.38
N LEU A 72 -5.68 -5.40 -11.16
CA LEU A 72 -6.21 -6.14 -10.02
C LEU A 72 -7.65 -6.62 -10.28
N SER A 73 -8.46 -5.79 -10.92
CA SER A 73 -9.85 -6.05 -11.25
C SER A 73 -10.05 -7.11 -12.34
N ARG A 74 -8.98 -7.52 -13.05
CA ARG A 74 -9.07 -8.61 -14.03
C ARG A 74 -8.81 -9.98 -13.42
N ARG A 75 -8.36 -10.03 -12.16
CA ARG A 75 -7.90 -11.25 -11.50
C ARG A 75 -8.97 -11.77 -10.56
N PRO A 76 -9.21 -13.09 -10.50
CA PRO A 76 -10.10 -13.66 -9.50
C PRO A 76 -9.64 -13.33 -8.08
N LEU A 77 -10.59 -13.09 -7.18
CA LEU A 77 -10.29 -12.98 -5.75
C LEU A 77 -9.78 -14.33 -5.23
N PRO A 78 -8.60 -14.39 -4.60
CA PRO A 78 -8.07 -15.64 -4.09
C PRO A 78 -8.90 -16.12 -2.89
N LEU A 79 -9.31 -17.39 -2.90
CA LEU A 79 -10.03 -18.00 -1.77
C LEU A 79 -9.17 -18.08 -0.50
N ALA A 80 -7.86 -18.31 -0.66
CA ALA A 80 -6.93 -18.31 0.45
C ALA A 80 -6.33 -16.91 0.63
N THR A 81 -6.50 -16.35 1.82
CA THR A 81 -5.80 -15.13 2.24
C THR A 81 -4.31 -15.48 2.39
N GLY A 82 -3.52 -15.22 1.34
CA GLY A 82 -2.17 -14.77 1.61
C GLY A 82 -0.98 -15.16 0.76
N GLY A 83 -1.15 -16.01 -0.25
CA GLY A 83 -0.05 -16.35 -1.17
C GLY A 83 0.03 -15.43 -2.39
N ALA A 84 -1.08 -14.81 -2.79
CA ALA A 84 -1.16 -14.04 -4.01
C ALA A 84 -0.41 -12.71 -3.87
N LEU A 85 0.58 -12.48 -4.74
CA LEU A 85 1.41 -11.27 -4.73
C LEU A 85 0.95 -10.23 -5.76
N ASP A 86 -0.06 -10.59 -6.54
CA ASP A 86 -0.49 -9.91 -7.75
C ASP A 86 -2.02 -9.78 -7.85
N SER A 87 -2.74 -10.09 -6.77
CA SER A 87 -4.20 -9.95 -6.67
C SER A 87 -4.59 -9.04 -5.50
N ILE A 88 -5.88 -8.74 -5.40
CA ILE A 88 -6.47 -8.15 -4.20
C ILE A 88 -6.24 -9.15 -3.05
N ALA A 89 -5.66 -8.67 -1.96
CA ALA A 89 -5.23 -9.49 -0.83
C ALA A 89 -5.10 -8.64 0.43
N SER A 90 -5.19 -9.25 1.61
CA SER A 90 -4.90 -8.60 2.90
C SER A 90 -3.44 -8.77 3.36
N ASN A 91 -2.52 -9.08 2.46
CA ASN A 91 -1.09 -9.26 2.76
C ASN A 91 -0.30 -7.94 2.64
N TRP A 92 0.95 -7.94 3.12
CA TRP A 92 1.81 -6.76 3.09
C TRP A 92 2.06 -6.17 1.69
N VAL A 93 2.08 -7.04 0.66
CA VAL A 93 2.31 -6.65 -0.74
C VAL A 93 1.18 -5.74 -1.23
N ALA A 94 -0.06 -6.21 -1.11
CA ALA A 94 -1.25 -5.44 -1.47
C ALA A 94 -1.49 -4.27 -0.50
N ALA A 95 -1.23 -4.47 0.80
CA ALA A 95 -1.34 -3.42 1.80
C ALA A 95 -0.46 -2.20 1.47
N THR A 96 0.77 -2.40 1.00
CA THR A 96 1.64 -1.28 0.60
C THR A 96 1.02 -0.47 -0.55
N PHE A 97 0.39 -1.13 -1.52
CA PHE A 97 -0.37 -0.44 -2.57
C PHE A 97 -1.52 0.39 -1.97
N TYR A 98 -2.28 -0.20 -1.04
CA TYR A 98 -3.40 0.48 -0.39
C TYR A 98 -2.96 1.71 0.40
N VAL A 99 -1.82 1.66 1.10
CA VAL A 99 -1.23 2.83 1.79
C VAL A 99 -1.05 4.00 0.82
N GLY A 100 -0.38 3.78 -0.31
CA GLY A 100 -0.15 4.83 -1.31
C GLY A 100 -1.45 5.32 -1.97
N ALA A 101 -2.33 4.40 -2.35
CA ALA A 101 -3.60 4.71 -2.98
C ALA A 101 -4.55 5.49 -2.06
N ALA A 102 -4.57 5.15 -0.76
CA ALA A 102 -5.41 5.83 0.22
C ALA A 102 -4.94 7.25 0.49
N ARG A 103 -3.61 7.50 0.49
CA ARG A 103 -3.05 8.85 0.56
C ARG A 103 -3.36 9.66 -0.71
N LEU A 104 -3.33 9.04 -1.90
CA LEU A 104 -3.74 9.69 -3.14
C LEU A 104 -5.22 10.07 -3.13
N ALA A 105 -6.09 9.20 -2.60
CA ALA A 105 -7.52 9.45 -2.48
C ALA A 105 -7.88 10.66 -1.58
N ARG A 106 -6.93 11.20 -0.80
CA ARG A 106 -7.11 12.46 -0.07
C ARG A 106 -7.09 13.70 -0.96
N VAL A 107 -6.43 13.64 -2.12
CA VAL A 107 -6.16 14.79 -2.98
C VAL A 107 -6.63 14.61 -4.42
N SER A 108 -6.85 13.36 -4.85
CA SER A 108 -7.38 13.06 -6.17
C SER A 108 -8.88 13.40 -6.23
N PRO A 109 -9.35 14.03 -7.32
CA PRO A 109 -10.78 14.28 -7.54
C PRO A 109 -11.53 13.01 -7.97
N ARG A 110 -10.83 11.88 -8.19
CA ARG A 110 -11.39 10.62 -8.70
C ARG A 110 -11.90 9.74 -7.55
N PRO A 111 -13.23 9.56 -7.39
CA PRO A 111 -13.77 8.76 -6.29
C PRO A 111 -13.51 7.25 -6.45
N GLU A 112 -13.14 6.79 -7.65
CA GLU A 112 -12.98 5.36 -7.98
C GLU A 112 -11.90 4.69 -7.12
N THR A 113 -10.81 5.39 -6.83
CA THR A 113 -9.74 4.88 -5.95
C THR A 113 -10.26 4.65 -4.54
N LEU A 114 -10.96 5.63 -3.95
CA LEU A 114 -11.54 5.49 -2.61
C LEU A 114 -12.61 4.41 -2.56
N ARG A 115 -13.42 4.30 -3.62
CA ARG A 115 -14.44 3.26 -3.77
C ARG A 115 -13.83 1.86 -3.84
N PHE A 116 -12.77 1.67 -4.64
CA PHE A 116 -12.03 0.41 -4.70
C PHE A 116 -11.44 0.01 -3.34
N LEU A 117 -10.84 0.97 -2.63
CA LEU A 117 -10.27 0.75 -1.30
C LEU A 117 -11.34 0.38 -0.27
N THR A 118 -12.50 1.04 -0.32
CA THR A 118 -13.64 0.71 0.54
C THR A 118 -14.16 -0.70 0.26
N ALA A 119 -14.34 -1.06 -1.01
CA ALA A 119 -14.76 -2.42 -1.40
C ALA A 119 -13.78 -3.49 -0.95
N THR A 120 -12.48 -3.20 -1.04
CA THR A 120 -11.44 -4.11 -0.55
C THR A 120 -11.54 -4.31 0.96
N ALA A 121 -11.73 -3.22 1.73
CA ALA A 121 -11.85 -3.32 3.19
C ALA A 121 -13.12 -4.05 3.63
N GLU A 122 -14.26 -3.78 2.99
CA GLU A 122 -15.53 -4.47 3.25
C GLU A 122 -15.46 -5.96 2.88
N HIS A 123 -14.83 -6.30 1.75
CA HIS A 123 -14.64 -7.70 1.35
C HIS A 123 -13.93 -8.52 2.44
N TYR A 124 -12.95 -7.92 3.12
CA TYR A 124 -12.25 -8.55 4.24
C TYR A 124 -12.90 -8.30 5.60
N ASN A 125 -14.07 -7.66 5.66
CA ASN A 125 -14.75 -7.26 6.90
C ASN A 125 -13.83 -6.48 7.86
N TYR A 126 -12.95 -5.63 7.31
CA TYR A 126 -11.92 -4.90 8.06
C TYR A 126 -11.00 -5.81 8.90
N ALA A 127 -10.97 -7.11 8.62
CA ALA A 127 -10.18 -8.08 9.34
C ALA A 127 -8.75 -8.16 8.79
N VAL A 128 -7.86 -8.62 9.66
CA VAL A 128 -6.47 -8.95 9.32
C VAL A 128 -6.32 -10.45 9.20
N ARG A 129 -5.33 -10.90 8.43
CA ARG A 129 -4.98 -12.32 8.34
C ARG A 129 -4.08 -12.76 9.51
N GLY A 130 -3.54 -13.98 9.42
CA GLY A 130 -2.49 -14.45 10.34
C GLY A 130 -2.95 -15.08 11.65
N ALA A 131 -4.25 -15.31 11.85
CA ALA A 131 -4.76 -15.97 13.07
C ALA A 131 -4.61 -17.51 13.04
N ARG A 132 -3.37 -18.01 12.87
CA ARG A 132 -3.08 -19.46 12.78
C ARG A 132 -2.24 -19.98 13.96
N SER A 133 -1.47 -19.12 14.61
CA SER A 133 -0.60 -19.43 15.74
C SER A 133 -0.19 -18.14 16.47
N GLY A 134 0.38 -18.23 17.68
CA GLY A 134 0.89 -17.05 18.38
C GLY A 134 1.93 -16.26 17.58
N ALA A 135 2.86 -16.93 16.89
CA ALA A 135 3.86 -16.26 16.07
C ALA A 135 3.26 -15.52 14.86
N THR A 136 2.30 -16.13 14.17
CA THR A 136 1.61 -15.48 13.04
C THR A 136 0.68 -14.35 13.50
N MET A 137 0.15 -14.44 14.72
CA MET A 137 -0.62 -13.35 15.34
C MET A 137 0.22 -12.11 15.67
N LEU A 138 1.55 -12.24 15.70
CA LEU A 138 2.52 -11.18 15.95
C LEU A 138 3.23 -10.68 14.68
N ASN A 139 2.92 -11.26 13.52
CA ASN A 139 3.61 -10.93 12.27
C ASN A 139 3.24 -9.51 11.80
N ALA A 140 4.26 -8.66 11.66
CA ALA A 140 4.11 -7.28 11.20
C ALA A 140 3.48 -7.19 9.79
N ASP A 141 3.79 -8.14 8.91
CA ASP A 141 3.25 -8.17 7.54
C ASP A 141 1.72 -8.27 7.50
N ASP A 142 1.15 -9.02 8.46
CA ASP A 142 -0.29 -9.31 8.51
C ASP A 142 -1.11 -8.14 9.07
N VAL A 143 -0.46 -7.11 9.65
CA VAL A 143 -1.12 -5.89 10.15
C VAL A 143 -0.94 -4.68 9.26
N ALA A 144 -0.13 -4.77 8.20
CA ALA A 144 0.15 -3.64 7.30
C ALA A 144 -1.12 -3.03 6.67
N ILE A 145 -2.13 -3.85 6.37
CA ILE A 145 -3.42 -3.39 5.83
C ILE A 145 -4.20 -2.53 6.84
N GLY A 146 -3.84 -2.59 8.12
CA GLY A 146 -4.45 -1.76 9.17
C GLY A 146 -4.39 -0.27 8.86
N ASP A 147 -3.37 0.21 8.14
CA ASP A 147 -3.29 1.61 7.70
C ASP A 147 -4.48 2.02 6.81
N LEU A 148 -4.94 1.13 5.93
CA LEU A 148 -6.15 1.37 5.13
C LEU A 148 -7.39 1.46 6.02
N TYR A 149 -7.53 0.56 6.99
CA TYR A 149 -8.70 0.56 7.89
C TYR A 149 -8.73 1.81 8.76
N GLU A 150 -7.57 2.23 9.28
CA GLU A 150 -7.40 3.49 9.99
C GLU A 150 -7.69 4.70 9.13
N GLU A 151 -7.27 4.70 7.86
CA GLU A 151 -7.59 5.77 6.92
C GLU A 151 -9.08 5.89 6.67
N LEU A 152 -9.78 4.79 6.39
CA LEU A 152 -11.23 4.79 6.19
C LEU A 152 -11.97 5.22 7.46
N TYR A 153 -11.53 4.77 8.64
CA TYR A 153 -12.09 5.22 9.90
C TYR A 153 -11.87 6.71 10.16
N ALA A 154 -10.66 7.24 9.93
CA ALA A 154 -10.37 8.66 10.12
C ALA A 154 -11.28 9.54 9.27
N ARG A 155 -11.57 9.10 8.04
CA ARG A 155 -12.43 9.82 7.09
C ARG A 155 -13.91 9.76 7.41
N ARG A 156 -14.40 8.65 8.00
CA ARG A 156 -15.86 8.40 8.12
C ARG A 156 -16.38 8.25 9.55
N ARG A 157 -15.51 7.92 10.50
CA ARG A 157 -15.85 7.56 11.89
C ARG A 157 -16.93 6.48 12.01
N GLN A 158 -17.06 5.62 11.00
CA GLN A 158 -18.00 4.50 11.02
C GLN A 158 -17.64 3.54 12.16
N PRO A 159 -18.53 3.36 13.17
CA PRO A 159 -18.30 2.42 14.24
C PRO A 159 -18.05 1.00 13.71
N GLY A 160 -17.28 0.19 14.44
CA GLY A 160 -16.98 -1.19 14.06
C GLY A 160 -15.82 -1.38 13.09
N THR A 161 -15.53 -0.41 12.21
CA THR A 161 -14.48 -0.54 11.18
C THR A 161 -13.06 -0.71 11.76
N LEU A 162 -12.78 -0.19 12.95
CA LEU A 162 -11.50 -0.38 13.64
C LEU A 162 -11.44 -1.61 14.56
N LEU A 163 -12.58 -2.20 14.93
CA LEU A 163 -12.61 -3.22 15.99
C LEU A 163 -11.74 -4.44 15.69
N PRO A 164 -11.75 -5.03 14.47
CA PRO A 164 -10.91 -6.20 14.19
C PRO A 164 -9.42 -5.87 14.24
N LEU A 165 -9.02 -4.70 13.75
CA LEU A 165 -7.63 -4.23 13.85
C LEU A 165 -7.23 -4.00 15.30
N ARG A 166 -8.07 -3.31 16.08
CA ARG A 166 -7.81 -3.05 17.50
C ARG A 166 -7.60 -4.35 18.27
N GLN A 167 -8.46 -5.33 18.08
CA GLN A 167 -8.31 -6.66 18.70
C GLN A 167 -6.96 -7.31 18.38
N ARG A 168 -6.51 -7.22 17.12
CA ARG A 168 -5.19 -7.69 16.70
C ARG A 168 -4.07 -6.93 17.44
N LEU A 169 -4.13 -5.61 17.50
CA LEU A 169 -3.09 -4.80 18.14
C LEU A 169 -3.07 -5.02 19.66
N ASP A 170 -4.23 -5.16 20.30
CA ASP A 170 -4.35 -5.49 21.72
C ASP A 170 -3.65 -6.80 22.07
N TYR A 171 -3.75 -7.80 21.19
CA TYR A 171 -2.98 -9.04 21.32
C TYR A 171 -1.47 -8.80 21.20
N MET A 172 -1.01 -7.96 20.27
CA MET A 172 0.42 -7.71 20.03
C MET A 172 1.08 -6.91 21.16
N VAL A 173 0.38 -5.91 21.71
CA VAL A 173 0.90 -4.96 22.70
C VAL A 173 1.72 -5.60 23.83
N PRO A 174 1.22 -6.59 24.60
CA PRO A 174 1.99 -7.18 25.70
C PRO A 174 3.29 -7.86 25.26
N HIS A 175 3.33 -8.41 24.03
CA HIS A 175 4.52 -9.06 23.49
C HIS A 175 5.56 -8.04 23.01
N LEU A 176 5.13 -6.94 22.40
CA LEU A 176 6.00 -5.82 22.02
C LEU A 176 6.53 -5.10 23.27
N ALA A 177 5.68 -4.90 24.27
CA ALA A 177 6.00 -4.19 25.51
C ALA A 177 6.69 -5.06 26.59
N ARG A 178 6.91 -6.36 26.33
CA ARG A 178 7.47 -7.33 27.30
C ARG A 178 8.68 -6.79 28.06
N THR A 179 8.78 -7.00 29.37
CA THR A 179 9.91 -6.50 30.17
C THR A 179 11.15 -7.37 30.02
N GLN A 180 10.97 -8.68 29.95
CA GLN A 180 12.05 -9.63 29.75
C GLN A 180 12.46 -9.68 28.28
N GLU A 181 13.74 -9.41 28.02
CA GLU A 181 14.33 -9.55 26.69
C GLU A 181 14.57 -11.03 26.37
N THR A 182 14.35 -11.39 25.10
CA THR A 182 14.65 -12.71 24.55
C THR A 182 15.53 -12.55 23.32
N GLU A 183 16.28 -13.59 22.92
CA GLU A 183 17.05 -13.53 21.67
C GLU A 183 16.16 -13.32 20.44
N ALA A 184 14.97 -13.93 20.43
CA ALA A 184 13.99 -13.76 19.38
C ALA A 184 13.30 -12.38 19.48
N LEU A 185 13.26 -11.64 18.37
CA LEU A 185 12.50 -10.40 18.23
C LEU A 185 11.17 -10.67 17.52
N VAL A 186 10.13 -9.90 17.86
CA VAL A 186 8.88 -9.91 17.09
C VAL A 186 9.17 -9.31 15.71
N TRP A 187 9.83 -8.16 15.69
CA TRP A 187 10.28 -7.51 14.46
C TRP A 187 11.75 -7.85 14.20
N TRP A 188 12.01 -9.11 13.85
CA TRP A 188 13.37 -9.61 13.64
C TRP A 188 14.01 -9.17 12.31
N TRP A 189 13.24 -8.52 11.42
CA TRP A 189 13.68 -8.04 10.11
C TRP A 189 13.33 -6.56 9.91
N CYS A 190 14.11 -5.84 9.11
CA CYS A 190 14.00 -4.39 8.98
C CYS A 190 12.69 -3.94 8.30
N ASP A 191 12.13 -4.77 7.42
CA ASP A 191 10.94 -4.45 6.64
C ASP A 191 9.71 -4.28 7.54
N ALA A 192 9.66 -5.01 8.67
CA ALA A 192 8.64 -4.88 9.69
C ALA A 192 8.44 -3.44 10.16
N LEU A 193 9.49 -2.61 10.08
CA LEU A 193 9.47 -1.21 10.51
C LEU A 193 8.62 -0.30 9.61
N PHE A 194 8.23 -0.76 8.42
CA PHE A 194 7.20 -0.12 7.59
C PHE A 194 5.80 -0.65 7.88
N MET A 195 5.71 -1.94 8.23
CA MET A 195 4.44 -2.67 8.27
C MET A 195 3.62 -2.37 9.52
N ALA A 196 4.23 -2.49 10.70
CA ALA A 196 3.52 -2.40 11.98
C ALA A 196 3.66 -1.05 12.72
N PRO A 197 4.84 -0.41 12.80
CA PRO A 197 4.98 0.80 13.60
C PRO A 197 4.06 1.97 13.21
N PRO A 198 3.85 2.28 11.91
CA PRO A 198 2.92 3.34 11.54
C PRO A 198 1.48 3.06 11.98
N VAL A 199 1.05 1.80 11.92
CA VAL A 199 -0.29 1.36 12.34
C VAL A 199 -0.44 1.53 13.86
N LEU A 200 0.51 1.05 14.66
CA LEU A 200 0.47 1.24 16.12
C LEU A 200 0.48 2.73 16.53
N ALA A 201 1.28 3.56 15.84
CA ALA A 201 1.34 4.99 16.12
C ALA A 201 0.01 5.69 15.75
N ARG A 202 -0.57 5.37 14.59
CA ARG A 202 -1.87 5.90 14.17
C ARG A 202 -3.02 5.42 15.03
N MET A 203 -3.03 4.16 15.48
CA MET A 203 -4.02 3.68 16.45
C MET A 203 -4.01 4.52 17.73
N SER A 204 -2.82 4.84 18.28
CA SER A 204 -2.71 5.76 19.42
C SER A 204 -3.24 7.16 19.11
N ALA A 205 -2.93 7.72 17.93
CA ALA A 205 -3.41 9.04 17.53
C ALA A 205 -4.94 9.08 17.37
N LEU A 206 -5.54 8.03 16.80
CA LEU A 206 -6.99 7.95 16.53
C LEU A 206 -7.82 7.71 17.79
N THR A 207 -7.29 6.93 18.74
CA THR A 207 -8.03 6.52 19.94
C THR A 207 -7.69 7.35 21.18
N GLY A 208 -6.57 8.07 21.16
CA GLY A 208 -6.00 8.71 22.33
C GLY A 208 -5.35 7.73 23.33
N ASP A 209 -5.29 6.42 23.03
CA ASP A 209 -4.64 5.44 23.90
C ASP A 209 -3.13 5.35 23.58
N PRO A 210 -2.24 5.86 24.44
CA PRO A 210 -0.80 5.86 24.19
C PRO A 210 -0.14 4.46 24.30
N THR A 211 -0.88 3.42 24.67
CA THR A 211 -0.33 2.08 24.88
C THR A 211 0.25 1.48 23.61
N TYR A 212 -0.40 1.66 22.46
CA TYR A 212 0.09 1.18 21.16
C TYR A 212 1.42 1.84 20.78
N LEU A 213 1.52 3.16 20.90
CA LEU A 213 2.75 3.91 20.61
C LEU A 213 3.91 3.53 21.55
N ARG A 214 3.64 3.34 22.85
CA ARG A 214 4.68 2.91 23.81
C ARG A 214 5.17 1.50 23.54
N ALA A 215 4.27 0.58 23.21
CA ALA A 215 4.63 -0.79 22.84
C ALA A 215 5.45 -0.81 21.55
N MET A 216 5.05 0.01 20.57
CA MET A 216 5.79 0.24 19.33
C MET A 216 7.20 0.75 19.62
N ASP A 217 7.35 1.80 20.43
CA ASP A 217 8.66 2.42 20.71
C ASP A 217 9.67 1.43 21.28
N LYS A 218 9.20 0.55 22.17
CA LYS A 218 10.03 -0.48 22.78
C LYS A 218 10.55 -1.48 21.73
N GLU A 219 9.66 -2.09 20.94
CA GLU A 219 10.08 -3.10 19.96
C GLU A 219 10.87 -2.46 18.80
N TRP A 220 10.55 -1.23 18.41
CA TRP A 220 11.27 -0.49 17.38
C TRP A 220 12.74 -0.32 17.77
N ARG A 221 13.01 0.15 18.99
CA ARG A 221 14.38 0.36 19.50
C ARG A 221 15.17 -0.94 19.60
N ARG A 222 14.54 -2.04 20.00
CA ARG A 222 15.19 -3.38 20.01
C ARG A 222 15.59 -3.81 18.61
N THR A 223 14.68 -3.63 17.65
CA THR A 223 14.92 -3.94 16.24
C THR A 223 16.10 -3.12 15.71
N ALA A 224 16.10 -1.82 15.97
CA ALA A 224 17.19 -0.94 15.56
C ALA A 224 18.52 -1.28 16.24
N ALA A 225 18.54 -1.57 17.54
CA ALA A 225 19.75 -2.00 18.24
C ALA A 225 20.37 -3.27 17.63
N ARG A 226 19.54 -4.16 17.06
CA ARG A 226 19.99 -5.39 16.40
C ARG A 226 20.50 -5.14 14.98
N LEU A 227 19.77 -4.34 14.20
CA LEU A 227 19.89 -4.26 12.74
C LEU A 227 20.56 -3.00 12.19
N TRP A 228 20.62 -1.91 12.95
CA TRP A 228 21.31 -0.68 12.54
C TRP A 228 22.82 -0.88 12.57
N ASP A 229 23.48 -0.49 11.48
CA ASP A 229 24.92 -0.36 11.41
C ASP A 229 25.33 1.11 11.53
N PRO A 230 25.93 1.54 12.66
CA PRO A 230 26.26 2.95 12.88
C PRO A 230 27.40 3.46 11.98
N LYS A 231 28.26 2.57 11.48
CA LYS A 231 29.39 2.92 10.60
C LYS A 231 28.90 3.23 9.19
N GLN A 232 28.03 2.39 8.66
CA GLN A 232 27.46 2.50 7.33
C GLN A 232 26.24 3.41 7.29
N ARG A 233 25.61 3.65 8.46
CA ARG A 233 24.35 4.38 8.62
C ARG A 233 23.23 3.76 7.78
N LEU A 234 23.15 2.43 7.80
CA LEU A 234 22.19 1.61 7.07
C LEU A 234 21.72 0.46 7.94
N PHE A 235 20.58 -0.12 7.58
CA PHE A 235 20.00 -1.28 8.24
C PHE A 235 20.32 -2.57 7.47
N PHE A 236 20.84 -3.57 8.19
CA PHE A 236 20.83 -4.95 7.72
C PHE A 236 19.40 -5.45 7.63
N ARG A 237 19.09 -6.32 6.65
CA ARG A 237 17.74 -6.90 6.52
C ARG A 237 17.36 -7.69 7.76
N ASP A 238 18.27 -8.52 8.26
CA ASP A 238 18.13 -9.29 9.49
C ASP A 238 19.52 -9.69 10.02
N ALA A 239 19.56 -10.39 11.16
CA ALA A 239 20.80 -10.78 11.84
C ALA A 239 21.74 -11.68 11.00
N ARG A 240 21.24 -12.42 10.01
CA ARG A 240 22.06 -13.28 9.14
C ARG A 240 23.01 -12.44 8.29
N PHE A 241 22.54 -11.29 7.80
CA PHE A 241 23.35 -10.37 6.98
C PHE A 241 24.43 -9.63 7.77
N LYS A 242 24.22 -9.46 9.08
CA LYS A 242 25.23 -8.89 10.00
C LYS A 242 26.35 -9.87 10.34
N ARG A 243 26.03 -11.17 10.40
CA ARG A 243 26.97 -12.26 10.72
C ARG A 243 27.71 -12.80 9.49
N ARG A 244 27.30 -12.39 8.29
CA ARG A 244 27.87 -12.85 7.03
C ARG A 244 29.32 -12.39 6.88
N GLU A 245 30.21 -13.29 6.50
CA GLU A 245 31.59 -12.97 6.15
C GLU A 245 31.67 -12.24 4.79
N GLY A 246 32.64 -11.33 4.65
CA GLY A 246 32.85 -10.53 3.44
C GLY A 246 32.19 -9.16 3.49
N THR A 247 31.87 -8.61 2.31
CA THR A 247 31.31 -7.26 2.19
C THR A 247 29.88 -7.20 2.77
N PRO A 248 29.60 -6.28 3.70
CA PRO A 248 28.26 -6.07 4.23
C PRO A 248 27.22 -5.79 3.13
N VAL A 249 26.09 -6.49 3.19
CA VAL A 249 24.99 -6.35 2.22
C VAL A 249 23.90 -5.46 2.81
N PHE A 250 23.65 -4.32 2.16
CA PHE A 250 22.55 -3.42 2.49
C PHE A 250 21.61 -3.31 1.30
N TRP A 251 20.40 -3.81 1.51
CA TRP A 251 19.38 -3.88 0.47
C TRP A 251 18.63 -2.55 0.35
N SER A 252 18.47 -2.06 -0.88
CA SER A 252 17.80 -0.79 -1.19
C SER A 252 16.37 -0.78 -0.67
N ARG A 253 15.55 -1.76 -1.05
CA ARG A 253 14.16 -1.84 -0.58
C ARG A 253 14.06 -2.05 0.94
N GLY A 254 14.95 -2.82 1.55
CA GLY A 254 15.01 -2.98 3.02
C GLY A 254 15.21 -1.65 3.74
N ASN A 255 16.18 -0.86 3.30
CA ASN A 255 16.41 0.48 3.86
C ASN A 255 15.31 1.48 3.47
N GLY A 256 14.71 1.31 2.30
CA GLY A 256 13.50 2.02 1.88
C GLY A 256 12.34 1.80 2.84
N TRP A 257 12.09 0.55 3.26
CA TRP A 257 11.06 0.25 4.26
C TRP A 257 11.31 0.98 5.57
N VAL A 258 12.54 0.98 6.07
CA VAL A 258 12.86 1.67 7.32
C VAL A 258 12.69 3.17 7.19
N LEU A 259 13.17 3.79 6.10
CA LEU A 259 13.09 5.23 5.92
C LEU A 259 11.64 5.71 5.74
N ALA A 260 10.87 4.99 4.91
CA ALA A 260 9.45 5.28 4.70
C ALA A 260 8.62 4.98 5.97
N GLY A 261 8.96 3.92 6.71
CA GLY A 261 8.33 3.57 7.98
C GLY A 261 8.56 4.65 9.05
N LEU A 262 9.80 5.15 9.16
CA LEU A 262 10.14 6.28 10.02
C LEU A 262 9.29 7.52 9.70
N ALA A 263 9.22 7.92 8.43
CA ALA A 263 8.38 9.04 8.01
C ALA A 263 6.93 8.87 8.49
N ARG A 264 6.30 7.74 8.14
CA ARG A 264 4.90 7.44 8.50
C ARG A 264 4.66 7.32 10.01
N THR A 265 5.62 6.79 10.77
CA THR A 265 5.52 6.74 12.24
C THR A 265 5.62 8.13 12.86
N ILE A 266 6.52 8.99 12.37
CA ILE A 266 6.68 10.36 12.88
C ILE A 266 5.45 11.22 12.53
N GLU A 267 4.77 10.99 11.40
CA GLU A 267 3.51 11.66 11.05
C GLU A 267 2.45 11.55 12.16
N ALA A 268 2.33 10.40 12.82
CA ALA A 268 1.34 10.15 13.87
C ALA A 268 1.87 10.34 15.30
N MET A 269 3.17 10.59 15.47
CA MET A 269 3.81 10.66 16.79
C MET A 269 3.53 12.02 17.46
N PRO A 270 3.00 12.05 18.70
CA PRO A 270 2.78 13.28 19.45
C PRO A 270 4.03 14.14 19.54
N ALA A 271 3.86 15.46 19.46
CA ALA A 271 4.99 16.37 19.39
C ALA A 271 5.90 16.33 20.63
N ASP A 272 5.28 16.06 21.77
CA ASP A 272 5.84 15.95 23.12
C ASP A 272 6.20 14.51 23.52
N PHE A 273 6.10 13.54 22.61
CA PHE A 273 6.53 12.17 22.90
C PHE A 273 8.03 12.16 23.24
N ALA A 274 8.37 11.76 24.48
CA ALA A 274 9.73 11.84 25.01
C ALA A 274 10.80 11.17 24.12
N GLY A 275 10.43 10.09 23.41
CA GLY A 275 11.31 9.36 22.51
C GLY A 275 11.47 9.93 21.10
N ARG A 276 10.73 11.00 20.73
CA ARG A 276 10.59 11.48 19.35
C ARG A 276 11.92 11.88 18.70
N GLY A 277 12.82 12.52 19.46
CA GLY A 277 14.13 12.95 18.96
C GLY A 277 15.01 11.82 18.42
N TYR A 278 14.85 10.60 18.95
CA TYR A 278 15.55 9.43 18.45
C TYR A 278 15.13 9.06 17.02
N TYR A 279 13.84 9.14 16.71
CA TYR A 279 13.31 8.80 15.39
C TYR A 279 13.70 9.84 14.35
N THR A 280 13.61 11.12 14.69
CA THR A 280 13.98 12.21 13.77
C THR A 280 15.48 12.22 13.47
N ASP A 281 16.34 12.01 14.48
CA ASP A 281 17.79 11.86 14.30
C ASP A 281 18.14 10.67 13.40
N LEU A 282 17.55 9.50 13.66
CA LEU A 282 17.79 8.29 12.88
C LEU A 282 17.27 8.41 11.44
N PHE A 283 16.12 9.06 11.26
CA PHE A 283 15.59 9.42 9.95
C PHE A 283 16.58 10.30 9.17
N VAL A 284 17.08 11.38 9.76
CA VAL A 284 18.04 12.29 9.09
C VAL A 284 19.35 11.57 8.74
N LYS A 285 19.86 10.72 9.64
CA LYS A 285 21.08 9.92 9.39
C LYS A 285 20.91 8.96 8.21
N LEU A 286 19.80 8.21 8.19
CA LEU A 286 19.50 7.28 7.09
C LEU A 286 19.24 8.03 5.78
N ALA A 287 18.40 9.06 5.79
CA ALA A 287 18.09 9.89 4.62
C ALA A 287 19.35 10.50 4.00
N THR A 288 20.23 11.06 4.83
CA THR A 288 21.49 11.65 4.36
C THR A 288 22.39 10.58 3.75
N ARG A 289 22.47 9.39 4.35
CA ARG A 289 23.26 8.30 3.81
C ARG A 289 22.76 7.85 2.45
N VAL A 290 21.46 7.57 2.32
CA VAL A 290 20.90 7.07 1.06
C VAL A 290 20.93 8.13 -0.04
N ALA A 291 20.76 9.41 0.27
CA ALA A 291 20.93 10.48 -0.72
C ALA A 291 22.34 10.54 -1.34
N GLY A 292 23.36 10.15 -0.58
CA GLY A 292 24.75 9.99 -1.05
C GLY A 292 25.00 8.74 -1.89
N LEU A 293 24.08 7.77 -1.90
CA LEU A 293 24.17 6.51 -2.64
C LEU A 293 23.33 6.50 -3.93
N GLN A 294 22.64 7.60 -4.23
CA GLN A 294 21.85 7.73 -5.47
C GLN A 294 22.76 7.66 -6.70
N GLN A 295 22.39 6.85 -7.69
CA GLN A 295 23.15 6.72 -8.93
C GLN A 295 22.93 7.92 -9.86
N ALA A 296 23.76 8.01 -10.90
CA ALA A 296 23.72 9.12 -11.86
C ALA A 296 22.39 9.21 -12.62
N ASP A 297 21.75 8.07 -12.89
CA ASP A 297 20.44 8.00 -13.55
C ASP A 297 19.27 8.42 -12.64
N GLY A 298 19.52 8.58 -11.33
CA GLY A 298 18.54 8.98 -10.33
C GLY A 298 17.97 7.85 -9.47
N LEU A 299 18.24 6.58 -9.81
CA LEU A 299 17.75 5.44 -9.04
C LEU A 299 18.78 4.95 -8.02
N TRP A 300 18.33 4.08 -7.13
CA TRP A 300 19.16 3.25 -6.28
C TRP A 300 19.12 1.82 -6.82
N ARG A 301 20.27 1.15 -6.81
CA ARG A 301 20.37 -0.27 -7.21
C ARG A 301 19.92 -1.17 -6.07
N SER A 302 19.54 -2.41 -6.38
CA SER A 302 19.13 -3.41 -5.38
C SER A 302 20.12 -3.50 -4.20
N SER A 303 21.43 -3.48 -4.48
CA SER A 303 22.48 -3.34 -3.46
C SER A 303 22.95 -1.89 -3.33
N LEU A 304 22.84 -1.32 -2.13
CA LEU A 304 23.20 0.07 -1.87
C LEU A 304 24.72 0.32 -1.90
N LEU A 305 25.52 -0.68 -1.54
CA LEU A 305 26.99 -0.57 -1.49
C LEU A 305 27.70 -1.33 -2.62
N ASP A 306 26.95 -2.09 -3.43
CA ASP A 306 27.48 -2.76 -4.62
C ASP A 306 26.57 -2.53 -5.84
N PRO A 307 26.49 -1.30 -6.36
CA PRO A 307 25.67 -0.99 -7.52
C PRO A 307 26.23 -1.61 -8.82
N LYS A 308 27.49 -2.04 -8.84
CA LYS A 308 28.09 -2.69 -10.01
C LYS A 308 27.68 -4.17 -10.12
N GLY A 309 27.51 -4.85 -8.99
CA GLY A 309 26.99 -6.21 -8.94
C GLY A 309 25.50 -6.33 -9.28
N PHE A 310 24.73 -5.23 -9.16
CA PHE A 310 23.31 -5.15 -9.48
C PHE A 310 23.03 -3.88 -10.29
N PRO A 311 23.51 -3.77 -11.54
CA PRO A 311 23.47 -2.52 -12.30
C PRO A 311 22.07 -2.15 -12.79
N GLU A 312 21.09 -3.06 -12.71
CA GLU A 312 19.75 -2.88 -13.22
C GLU A 312 18.98 -1.78 -12.48
N ALA A 313 17.96 -1.22 -13.14
CA ALA A 313 17.00 -0.36 -12.46
C ALA A 313 16.26 -1.16 -11.38
N GLU A 314 16.07 -0.55 -10.21
CA GLU A 314 15.27 -1.11 -9.12
C GLU A 314 14.35 0.01 -8.61
N THR A 315 13.05 -0.09 -8.87
CA THR A 315 12.12 1.03 -8.66
C THR A 315 11.45 1.02 -7.30
N SER A 316 11.29 -0.13 -6.65
CA SER A 316 10.55 -0.21 -5.39
C SER A 316 11.34 0.34 -4.21
N GLY A 317 12.63 0.00 -4.06
CA GLY A 317 13.51 0.62 -3.09
C GLY A 317 13.76 2.08 -3.42
N SER A 318 13.99 2.40 -4.70
CA SER A 318 14.12 3.78 -5.16
C SER A 318 12.90 4.64 -4.80
N ALA A 319 11.68 4.14 -4.99
CA ALA A 319 10.46 4.86 -4.67
C ALA A 319 10.28 5.07 -3.16
N LEU A 320 10.55 4.06 -2.33
CA LEU A 320 10.49 4.20 -0.87
C LEU A 320 11.51 5.21 -0.35
N LEU A 321 12.74 5.15 -0.86
CA LEU A 321 13.79 6.11 -0.51
C LEU A 321 13.41 7.52 -0.97
N LEU A 322 12.88 7.65 -2.19
CA LEU A 322 12.43 8.93 -2.73
C LEU A 322 11.30 9.54 -1.90
N TYR A 323 10.32 8.73 -1.48
CA TYR A 323 9.27 9.15 -0.56
C TYR A 323 9.85 9.70 0.73
N GLY A 324 10.77 8.97 1.38
CA GLY A 324 11.44 9.44 2.59
C GLY A 324 12.17 10.77 2.38
N LEU A 325 12.95 10.91 1.30
CA LEU A 325 13.65 12.16 1.00
C LEU A 325 12.70 13.33 0.75
N GLY A 326 11.63 13.12 -0.03
CA GLY A 326 10.61 14.13 -0.30
C GLY A 326 9.87 14.55 0.97
N TRP A 327 9.46 13.58 1.78
CA TRP A 327 8.82 13.81 3.07
C TRP A 327 9.70 14.63 4.00
N GLY A 328 10.98 14.26 4.14
CA GLY A 328 11.92 14.99 4.99
C GLY A 328 12.12 16.44 4.57
N VAL A 329 12.10 16.72 3.26
CA VAL A 329 12.12 18.08 2.70
C VAL A 329 10.83 18.83 3.04
N ASN A 330 9.68 18.19 2.83
CA ASN A 330 8.36 18.79 3.04
C ASN A 330 7.99 18.98 4.52
N HIS A 331 8.73 18.39 5.45
CA HIS A 331 8.57 18.61 6.90
C HIS A 331 9.72 19.39 7.54
N GLY A 332 10.68 19.86 6.75
CA GLY A 332 11.80 20.68 7.24
C GLY A 332 12.88 19.91 8.00
N LEU A 333 12.88 18.56 7.95
CA LEU A 333 13.94 17.73 8.52
C LEU A 333 15.19 17.66 7.61
N LEU A 334 15.02 17.88 6.31
CA LEU A 334 16.10 17.84 5.32
C LEU A 334 16.25 19.19 4.61
N PRO A 335 17.47 19.76 4.50
CA PRO A 335 17.68 21.03 3.82
C PRO A 335 17.27 21.00 2.35
N ARG A 336 16.33 21.87 1.96
CA ARG A 336 15.76 21.92 0.61
C ARG A 336 16.83 22.01 -0.48
N ALA A 337 17.81 22.91 -0.33
CA ALA A 337 18.87 23.12 -1.33
C ALA A 337 19.69 21.86 -1.63
N ALA A 338 19.93 21.01 -0.62
CA ALA A 338 20.72 19.80 -0.78
C ALA A 338 19.89 18.61 -1.30
N PHE A 339 18.60 18.54 -0.94
CA PHE A 339 17.79 17.35 -1.16
C PHE A 339 16.79 17.47 -2.31
N VAL A 340 16.27 18.66 -2.64
CA VAL A 340 15.35 18.83 -3.78
C VAL A 340 15.95 18.30 -5.09
N PRO A 341 17.22 18.58 -5.45
CA PRO A 341 17.82 18.01 -6.68
C PRO A 341 17.89 16.47 -6.69
N LYS A 342 18.02 15.84 -5.51
CA LYS A 342 18.00 14.38 -5.37
C LYS A 342 16.60 13.84 -5.63
N VAL A 343 15.59 14.53 -5.11
CA VAL A 343 14.19 14.15 -5.26
C VAL A 343 13.71 14.34 -6.70
N THR A 344 13.98 15.48 -7.34
CA THR A 344 13.55 15.73 -8.73
C THR A 344 14.21 14.74 -9.71
N ARG A 345 15.49 14.43 -9.51
CA ARG A 345 16.20 13.43 -10.32
C ARG A 345 15.65 12.02 -10.12
N GLY A 346 15.34 11.63 -8.89
CA GLY A 346 14.73 10.33 -8.60
C GLY A 346 13.32 10.22 -9.20
N TRP A 347 12.52 11.28 -9.11
CA TRP A 347 11.17 11.32 -9.70
C TRP A 347 11.20 11.16 -11.22
N ALA A 348 12.07 11.92 -11.91
CA ALA A 348 12.29 11.77 -13.34
C ALA A 348 12.70 10.34 -13.72
N ALA A 349 13.54 9.71 -12.89
CA ALA A 349 14.01 8.35 -13.13
C ALA A 349 12.92 7.28 -12.97
N LEU A 350 12.08 7.39 -11.93
CA LEU A 350 10.95 6.48 -11.72
C LEU A 350 9.94 6.55 -12.88
N ASN A 351 9.65 7.76 -13.38
CA ASN A 351 8.67 7.94 -14.45
C ASN A 351 9.10 7.30 -15.78
N ARG A 352 10.41 7.19 -16.04
CA ARG A 352 10.93 6.43 -17.20
C ARG A 352 10.67 4.92 -17.09
N GLN A 353 10.35 4.40 -15.91
CA GLN A 353 10.09 2.99 -15.68
C GLN A 353 8.59 2.63 -15.69
N VAL A 354 7.69 3.61 -15.90
CA VAL A 354 6.25 3.32 -16.06
C VAL A 354 6.02 2.68 -17.43
N LEU A 355 5.62 1.42 -17.42
CA LEU A 355 5.40 0.58 -18.61
C LEU A 355 4.24 1.10 -19.47
N PRO A 356 4.14 0.71 -20.75
CA PRO A 356 3.03 1.13 -21.62
C PRO A 356 1.62 0.82 -21.10
N ASN A 357 1.48 -0.26 -20.32
CA ASN A 357 0.22 -0.65 -19.68
C ASN A 357 -0.10 0.17 -18.40
N GLY A 358 0.75 1.12 -18.02
CA GLY A 358 0.58 1.99 -16.86
C GLY A 358 1.12 1.44 -15.54
N LEU A 359 1.60 0.19 -15.51
CA LEU A 359 2.22 -0.38 -14.32
C LEU A 359 3.66 0.13 -14.14
N LEU A 360 4.12 0.19 -12.90
CA LEU A 360 5.53 0.48 -12.61
C LEU A 360 6.38 -0.77 -12.89
N GLY A 361 7.33 -0.65 -13.81
CA GLY A 361 8.31 -1.69 -14.14
C GLY A 361 9.56 -1.63 -13.27
N ALA A 362 10.51 -2.52 -13.54
CA ALA A 362 11.76 -2.67 -12.81
C ALA A 362 11.58 -2.82 -11.28
N VAL A 363 10.47 -3.45 -10.88
CA VAL A 363 10.16 -3.74 -9.47
C VAL A 363 10.79 -5.09 -9.13
N GLN A 364 11.88 -5.08 -8.38
CA GLN A 364 12.55 -6.31 -7.96
C GLN A 364 11.57 -7.20 -7.18
N LYS A 365 11.36 -8.44 -7.62
CA LYS A 365 10.50 -9.46 -6.97
C LYS A 365 10.66 -9.56 -5.45
N THR A 366 9.63 -10.07 -4.77
CA THR A 366 9.65 -10.29 -3.31
C THR A 366 10.84 -11.14 -2.88
N GLY A 367 11.46 -10.79 -1.76
CA GLY A 367 12.67 -11.45 -1.27
C GLY A 367 13.25 -10.71 -0.07
N ASP A 368 14.43 -11.13 0.36
CA ASP A 368 15.12 -10.63 1.55
C ASP A 368 16.50 -10.00 1.26
N GLN A 369 16.87 -9.88 -0.02
CA GLN A 369 18.20 -9.43 -0.43
C GLN A 369 18.22 -8.87 -1.86
N PRO A 370 19.31 -8.20 -2.27
CA PRO A 370 19.51 -7.82 -3.67
C PRO A 370 19.49 -9.04 -4.60
N VAL A 371 18.74 -8.92 -5.70
CA VAL A 371 18.73 -9.84 -6.83
C VAL A 371 18.63 -9.02 -8.13
N PRO A 372 19.05 -9.58 -9.29
CA PRO A 372 18.82 -8.94 -10.59
C PRO A 372 17.33 -8.67 -10.81
N THR A 373 17.03 -7.58 -11.52
CA THR A 373 15.66 -7.09 -11.73
C THR A 373 15.43 -6.81 -13.20
N LEU A 374 14.37 -7.37 -13.77
CA LEU A 374 14.06 -7.19 -15.19
C LEU A 374 13.17 -5.95 -15.38
N PRO A 375 13.32 -5.21 -16.51
CA PRO A 375 12.53 -4.00 -16.76
C PRO A 375 11.01 -4.20 -16.72
N GLY A 376 10.51 -5.38 -17.12
CA GLY A 376 9.09 -5.70 -17.13
C GLY A 376 8.53 -6.24 -15.81
N GLU A 377 9.36 -6.46 -14.79
CA GLU A 377 8.88 -6.93 -13.49
C GLU A 377 8.10 -5.83 -12.77
N THR A 378 6.92 -6.17 -12.26
CA THR A 378 6.01 -5.27 -11.55
C THR A 378 5.70 -5.82 -10.16
N GLY A 379 5.15 -4.98 -9.28
CA GLY A 379 4.71 -5.42 -7.96
C GLY A 379 3.91 -4.33 -7.23
N LEU A 380 2.85 -4.75 -6.54
CA LEU A 380 1.92 -3.84 -5.84
C LEU A 380 2.65 -2.90 -4.86
N TYR A 381 3.63 -3.41 -4.12
CA TYR A 381 4.44 -2.61 -3.20
C TYR A 381 5.26 -1.53 -3.90
N GLY A 382 5.75 -1.80 -5.11
CA GLY A 382 6.45 -0.81 -5.94
C GLY A 382 5.50 0.31 -6.36
N THR A 383 4.31 -0.04 -6.83
CA THR A 383 3.25 0.93 -7.17
C THR A 383 2.86 1.78 -5.95
N GLY A 384 2.61 1.16 -4.80
CA GLY A 384 2.30 1.88 -3.56
C GLY A 384 3.38 2.87 -3.13
N ALA A 385 4.64 2.46 -3.19
CA ALA A 385 5.78 3.33 -2.92
C ALA A 385 5.90 4.49 -3.91
N TYR A 386 5.64 4.24 -5.20
CA TYR A 386 5.63 5.28 -6.24
C TYR A 386 4.55 6.33 -5.99
N LEU A 387 3.34 5.91 -5.58
CA LEU A 387 2.27 6.82 -5.21
C LEU A 387 2.67 7.71 -4.02
N LEU A 388 3.25 7.12 -2.97
CA LEU A 388 3.76 7.88 -1.82
C LEU A 388 4.83 8.89 -2.24
N ALA A 389 5.79 8.47 -3.05
CA ALA A 389 6.86 9.34 -3.51
C ALA A 389 6.33 10.51 -4.33
N GLY A 390 5.42 10.26 -5.27
CA GLY A 390 4.86 11.32 -6.10
C GLY A 390 4.00 12.31 -5.31
N LEU A 391 3.32 11.89 -4.25
CA LEU A 391 2.55 12.80 -3.39
C LEU A 391 3.46 13.81 -2.68
N GLU A 392 4.65 13.38 -2.25
CA GLU A 392 5.65 14.29 -1.69
C GLU A 392 6.28 15.16 -2.77
N VAL A 393 6.52 14.62 -3.98
CA VAL A 393 7.02 15.39 -5.12
C VAL A 393 6.06 16.51 -5.53
N ALA A 394 4.75 16.22 -5.60
CA ALA A 394 3.71 17.20 -5.93
C ALA A 394 3.69 18.39 -4.96
N ARG A 395 4.16 18.18 -3.73
CA ARG A 395 4.19 19.20 -2.67
C ARG A 395 5.52 19.91 -2.52
N LEU A 396 6.56 19.52 -3.26
CA LEU A 396 7.90 20.11 -3.10
C LEU A 396 7.90 21.63 -3.22
N GLY A 397 7.06 22.22 -4.06
CA GLY A 397 6.97 23.67 -4.23
C GLY A 397 6.31 24.45 -3.08
N GLN A 398 5.79 23.76 -2.06
CA GLN A 398 4.99 24.34 -0.98
C GLN A 398 5.81 24.54 0.31
N PRO A 399 5.35 25.39 1.25
CA PRO A 399 5.98 25.53 2.56
C PRO A 399 6.01 24.22 3.36
N PRO A 400 6.98 24.03 4.27
CA PRO A 400 7.03 22.85 5.12
C PRO A 400 5.78 22.67 5.98
N ARG A 401 5.36 21.42 6.18
CA ARG A 401 4.22 21.02 7.00
C ARG A 401 4.66 20.69 8.42
N ALA A 402 3.87 21.13 9.40
CA ALA A 402 4.08 20.79 10.81
C ALA A 402 3.83 19.30 11.08
N LEU A 403 4.44 18.80 12.17
CA LEU A 403 4.27 17.43 12.66
C LEU A 403 3.87 17.44 14.15
N PRO A 404 2.97 16.56 14.61
CA PRO A 404 2.31 15.49 13.86
C PRO A 404 1.37 16.01 12.77
N GLU A 405 1.09 15.18 11.76
CA GLU A 405 0.11 15.51 10.74
C GLU A 405 -1.31 15.47 11.33
N PRO A 406 -2.18 16.42 10.97
CA PRO A 406 -3.58 16.34 11.35
C PRO A 406 -4.26 15.16 10.67
N GLU A 407 -5.31 14.65 11.32
CA GLU A 407 -6.22 13.71 10.68
C GLU A 407 -6.82 14.29 9.39
N PRO A 408 -7.12 13.46 8.38
CA PRO A 408 -7.84 13.92 7.19
C PRO A 408 -9.19 14.52 7.59
N ALA A 409 -9.65 15.49 6.80
CA ALA A 409 -11.01 16.01 6.93
C ALA A 409 -12.03 14.88 6.71
N ARG A 410 -13.15 14.94 7.45
CA ARG A 410 -14.22 13.95 7.31
C ARG A 410 -14.85 14.04 5.92
N ASP A 411 -15.16 12.89 5.34
CA ASP A 411 -15.84 12.81 4.06
C ASP A 411 -17.27 13.35 4.19
N ALA A 412 -17.70 14.15 3.20
CA ALA A 412 -19.09 14.59 3.12
C ALA A 412 -20.03 13.37 2.96
N PRO A 413 -21.26 13.39 3.51
CA PRO A 413 -22.20 12.27 3.41
C PRO A 413 -22.40 11.75 1.97
N ALA A 414 -22.49 12.66 0.99
CA ALA A 414 -22.62 12.29 -0.42
C ALA A 414 -21.41 11.50 -0.95
N LEU A 415 -20.19 11.85 -0.53
CA LEU A 415 -18.98 11.12 -0.91
C LEU A 415 -18.93 9.73 -0.23
N ILE A 416 -19.35 9.63 1.03
CA ILE A 416 -19.48 8.35 1.74
C ILE A 416 -20.42 7.43 0.97
N VAL A 417 -21.61 7.92 0.60
CA VAL A 417 -22.58 7.15 -0.20
C VAL A 417 -21.98 6.72 -1.54
N ALA A 418 -21.34 7.65 -2.26
CA ALA A 418 -20.75 7.36 -3.58
C ALA A 418 -19.60 6.33 -3.53
N THR A 419 -18.88 6.26 -2.41
CA THR A 419 -17.69 5.41 -2.26
C THR A 419 -17.90 4.19 -1.38
N THR A 420 -19.11 4.00 -0.84
CA THR A 420 -19.54 2.77 -0.17
C THR A 420 -20.15 1.84 -1.21
N PRO A 421 -19.56 0.66 -1.47
CA PRO A 421 -20.17 -0.34 -2.33
C PRO A 421 -21.55 -0.74 -1.84
N GLN A 422 -22.44 -1.05 -2.78
CA GLN A 422 -23.75 -1.60 -2.46
C GLN A 422 -23.76 -3.04 -2.94
N PRO A 423 -24.09 -4.03 -2.09
CA PRO A 423 -24.19 -5.41 -2.53
C PRO A 423 -25.25 -5.49 -3.65
N PRO A 424 -25.03 -6.31 -4.69
CA PRO A 424 -26.05 -6.53 -5.69
C PRO A 424 -27.32 -7.05 -5.00
N PRO A 425 -28.50 -6.58 -5.41
CA PRO A 425 -29.75 -7.05 -4.81
C PRO A 425 -29.82 -8.57 -4.98
N PRO A 426 -30.25 -9.33 -3.96
CA PRO A 426 -30.28 -10.79 -4.04
C PRO A 426 -31.15 -11.21 -5.24
N ALA A 427 -30.60 -12.07 -6.10
CA ALA A 427 -31.30 -12.67 -7.22
C ALA A 427 -32.39 -13.60 -6.66
N THR A 428 -33.55 -13.03 -6.42
CA THR A 428 -34.73 -13.75 -5.91
C THR A 428 -35.79 -13.60 -6.96
N VAL A 429 -36.54 -14.67 -7.21
CA VAL A 429 -37.57 -14.76 -8.26
C VAL A 429 -38.40 -13.49 -8.28
N VAL A 430 -38.34 -12.76 -9.40
CA VAL A 430 -38.92 -11.43 -9.54
C VAL A 430 -40.35 -11.55 -10.07
N GLY A 431 -41.31 -11.18 -9.23
CA GLY A 431 -42.64 -10.74 -9.65
C GLY A 431 -42.99 -9.46 -8.88
N ASP A 432 -43.89 -8.63 -9.43
CA ASP A 432 -44.22 -7.31 -8.85
C ASP A 432 -44.68 -7.38 -7.38
N ALA A 433 -45.28 -8.51 -6.98
CA ALA A 433 -45.70 -8.75 -5.60
C ALA A 433 -44.52 -8.86 -4.62
N GLU A 434 -43.44 -9.56 -4.99
CA GLU A 434 -42.25 -9.72 -4.13
C GLU A 434 -41.45 -8.42 -4.06
N LEU A 435 -41.37 -7.66 -5.17
CA LEU A 435 -40.76 -6.32 -5.18
C LEU A 435 -41.49 -5.36 -4.24
N ARG A 436 -42.83 -5.35 -4.27
CA ARG A 436 -43.65 -4.54 -3.35
C ARG A 436 -43.46 -4.96 -1.90
N ARG A 437 -43.47 -6.26 -1.60
CA ARG A 437 -43.27 -6.79 -0.24
C ARG A 437 -41.93 -6.34 0.35
N ARG A 438 -40.84 -6.46 -0.43
CA ARG A 438 -39.50 -6.02 -0.01
C ARG A 438 -39.38 -4.52 0.16
N ALA A 439 -40.02 -3.73 -0.70
CA ALA A 439 -40.02 -2.29 -0.54
C ALA A 439 -40.66 -1.88 0.81
N VAL A 440 -41.79 -2.51 1.16
CA VAL A 440 -42.45 -2.31 2.46
C VAL A 440 -41.55 -2.78 3.62
N GLU A 441 -40.92 -3.95 3.51
CA GLU A 441 -39.98 -4.46 4.52
C GLU A 441 -38.80 -3.52 4.73
N MET A 442 -38.14 -3.06 3.66
CA MET A 442 -37.02 -2.11 3.76
C MET A 442 -37.46 -0.75 4.31
N GLN A 443 -38.67 -0.28 4.00
CA GLN A 443 -39.24 0.91 4.62
C GLN A 443 -39.46 0.69 6.12
N ALA A 444 -39.98 -0.47 6.52
CA ALA A 444 -40.16 -0.82 7.92
C ALA A 444 -38.81 -0.93 8.66
N VAL A 445 -37.78 -1.56 8.07
CA VAL A 445 -36.43 -1.61 8.63
C VAL A 445 -35.89 -0.19 8.86
N ARG A 446 -36.03 0.71 7.87
CA ARG A 446 -35.59 2.11 8.04
C ARG A 446 -36.38 2.87 9.10
N ALA A 447 -37.66 2.57 9.28
CA ALA A 447 -38.53 3.27 10.22
C ALA A 447 -38.45 2.72 11.66
N LEU A 448 -38.16 1.42 11.81
CA LEU A 448 -38.29 0.68 13.08
C LEU A 448 -36.96 0.15 13.62
N ALA A 449 -35.90 0.06 12.82
CA ALA A 449 -34.60 -0.39 13.32
C ALA A 449 -34.09 0.59 14.37
N TYR A 450 -33.70 0.06 15.53
CA TYR A 450 -33.06 0.84 16.57
C TYR A 450 -31.69 1.30 16.08
N ASP A 451 -31.51 2.62 16.02
CA ASP A 451 -30.23 3.26 15.77
C ASP A 451 -29.80 4.01 17.05
N PRO A 452 -28.76 3.53 17.77
CA PRO A 452 -28.30 4.20 18.97
C PRO A 452 -27.82 5.64 18.73
N ASP A 453 -27.46 6.00 17.49
CA ASP A 453 -27.02 7.37 17.14
C ASP A 453 -28.19 8.36 17.02
N THR A 454 -29.44 7.86 17.00
CA THR A 454 -30.65 8.69 16.99
C THR A 454 -31.14 9.07 18.39
N LEU A 455 -30.53 8.51 19.44
CA LEU A 455 -30.86 8.87 20.81
C LEU A 455 -30.33 10.27 21.15
N PRO A 456 -31.13 11.11 21.83
CA PRO A 456 -30.59 12.35 22.40
C PRO A 456 -29.48 12.01 23.41
N PRO A 457 -28.43 12.85 23.52
CA PRO A 457 -27.35 12.62 24.46
C PRO A 457 -27.93 12.49 25.88
N ALA A 458 -27.43 11.50 26.62
CA ALA A 458 -27.86 11.29 28.00
C ALA A 458 -27.64 12.59 28.80
N PRO A 459 -28.61 13.00 29.65
CA PRO A 459 -28.43 14.15 30.53
C PRO A 459 -27.19 13.92 31.39
N GLN A 460 -26.25 14.89 31.40
CA GLN A 460 -25.07 14.79 32.26
C GLN A 460 -25.49 14.88 33.73
N PRO A 461 -24.91 14.06 34.62
CA PRO A 461 -25.23 14.03 36.03
C PRO A 461 -24.89 15.33 36.77
#